data_AF-T1PD55-F1
#
_entry.id   AF-T1PD55-F1
#
_cell.length_a   1.000
_cell.length_b   1.000
_cell.length_c   1.000
_cell.angle_alpha   90.00
_cell.angle_beta   90.00
_cell.angle_gamma   90.00
#
_symmetry.space_group_name_H-M   'P 1'
#
loop_
_entity.id
_entity.type
_entity.pdbx_description
1 polymer ?
#
loop_
_entity_poly.entity_id
_entity_poly.type
_entity_poly.pdbx_seq_one_letter_code
_entity_poly.pdbx_strand_id
1 'polypeptide(L)'
;MVNDAEAYRHEDEKQRERVNAKNSLESYCFQMKATLDDENVRSKVSDSDRQMIMQKCNETISWLDGNQTAEKDEYEYKQKELEKICNPIITRLYQGGAAPPPNAGGMPGGAGAGPAPGGSTGPTIEEVD
;
A
#
# COMPACT_ATOMS: atom_id res chain seq x y z
N MET A 1 -18.14 17.58 -28.48
CA MET A 1 -17.38 16.39 -28.96
C MET A 1 -15.99 16.29 -28.34
N VAL A 2 -15.09 17.28 -28.47
CA VAL A 2 -13.76 17.21 -27.80
C VAL A 2 -13.86 17.45 -26.29
N ASN A 3 -14.65 18.45 -25.87
CA ASN A 3 -14.91 18.74 -24.45
C ASN A 3 -15.61 17.59 -23.72
N ASP A 4 -16.51 16.87 -24.39
CA ASP A 4 -17.20 15.72 -23.79
C ASP A 4 -16.22 14.56 -23.59
N ALA A 5 -15.32 14.32 -24.55
CA ALA A 5 -14.32 13.27 -24.46
C ALA A 5 -13.24 13.52 -23.38
N GLU A 6 -12.93 14.78 -23.07
CA GLU A 6 -12.07 15.14 -21.95
C GLU A 6 -12.79 15.01 -20.61
N ALA A 7 -14.06 15.40 -20.52
CA ALA A 7 -14.87 15.23 -19.32
C ALA A 7 -15.04 13.76 -18.94
N TYR A 8 -15.37 12.89 -19.90
CA TYR A 8 -15.46 11.44 -19.67
C TYR A 8 -14.13 10.84 -19.22
N ARG A 9 -13.00 11.28 -19.80
CA ARG A 9 -11.67 10.83 -19.37
C ARG A 9 -11.37 11.20 -17.92
N HIS A 10 -11.70 12.42 -17.49
CA HIS A 10 -11.44 12.86 -16.12
C HIS A 10 -12.35 12.13 -15.11
N GLU A 11 -13.61 11.88 -15.46
CA GLU A 11 -14.54 11.11 -14.63
C GLU A 11 -14.04 9.66 -14.48
N ASP A 12 -13.65 8.99 -15.57
CA ASP A 12 -13.12 7.63 -15.57
C ASP A 12 -11.83 7.52 -14.74
N GLU A 13 -10.94 8.50 -14.86
CA GLU A 13 -9.70 8.55 -14.08
C GLU A 13 -9.99 8.70 -12.59
N LYS A 14 -10.90 9.62 -12.21
CA LYS A 14 -11.32 9.80 -10.81
C LYS A 14 -11.91 8.50 -10.23
N GLN A 15 -12.76 7.81 -10.99
CA GLN A 15 -13.33 6.53 -10.55
C GLN A 15 -12.26 5.46 -10.38
N ARG A 16 -11.33 5.36 -11.33
CA ARG A 16 -10.21 4.42 -11.27
C ARG A 16 -9.33 4.67 -10.05
N GLU A 17 -8.96 5.92 -9.79
CA GLU A 17 -8.14 6.29 -8.63
C GLU A 17 -8.83 5.95 -7.31
N ARG A 18 -10.13 6.24 -7.20
CA ARG A 18 -10.94 5.90 -6.03
C ARG A 18 -10.96 4.39 -5.77
N VAL A 19 -11.18 3.58 -6.80
CA VAL A 19 -11.15 2.11 -6.71
C VAL A 19 -9.76 1.61 -6.32
N ASN A 20 -8.71 2.19 -6.91
CA ASN A 20 -7.33 1.83 -6.57
C ASN A 20 -6.99 2.16 -5.11
N ALA A 21 -7.41 3.32 -4.60
CA ALA A 21 -7.20 3.69 -3.20
C ALA A 21 -7.92 2.72 -2.24
N LYS A 22 -9.16 2.36 -2.55
CA LYS A 22 -9.92 1.35 -1.80
C LYS A 22 -9.20 0.00 -1.77
N ASN A 23 -8.83 -0.52 -2.94
CA ASN A 23 -8.17 -1.82 -3.08
C ASN A 23 -6.79 -1.84 -2.40
N SER A 24 -6.08 -0.71 -2.43
CA SER A 24 -4.79 -0.57 -1.75
C SER A 24 -4.94 -0.64 -0.23
N LEU A 25 -5.93 0.06 0.33
CA LEU A 25 -6.21 0.03 1.77
C LEU A 25 -6.64 -1.37 2.23
N GLU A 26 -7.52 -2.01 1.47
CA GLU A 26 -7.97 -3.38 1.75
C GLU A 26 -6.80 -4.37 1.71
N SER A 27 -5.99 -4.31 0.66
CA SER A 27 -4.81 -5.15 0.49
C SER A 27 -3.81 -4.95 1.63
N TYR A 28 -3.58 -3.70 2.04
CA TYR A 28 -2.70 -3.39 3.16
C TYR A 28 -3.19 -4.01 4.47
N CYS A 29 -4.50 -3.94 4.76
CA CYS A 29 -5.08 -4.56 5.95
C CYS A 29 -4.86 -6.08 5.97
N PHE A 30 -5.10 -6.75 4.84
CA PHE A 30 -4.90 -8.20 4.75
C PHE A 30 -3.43 -8.61 4.84
N GLN A 31 -2.54 -7.90 4.16
CA GLN A 31 -1.09 -8.14 4.24
C GLN A 31 -0.57 -7.92 5.66
N MET A 32 -1.05 -6.88 6.36
CA MET A 32 -0.65 -6.61 7.74
C MET A 32 -1.08 -7.72 8.69
N LYS A 33 -2.33 -8.17 8.57
CA LYS A 33 -2.85 -9.30 9.36
C LYS A 33 -2.03 -10.57 9.12
N ALA A 34 -1.77 -10.91 7.86
CA ALA A 34 -0.95 -12.07 7.51
C ALA A 34 0.49 -11.96 8.06
N THR A 35 1.10 -10.78 7.98
CA THR A 35 2.44 -10.53 8.54
C THR A 35 2.47 -10.73 10.05
N LEU A 36 1.45 -10.25 10.76
CA LEU A 36 1.34 -10.36 12.21
C LEU A 36 1.02 -11.78 12.71
N ASP A 37 0.40 -12.60 11.87
CA ASP A 37 0.12 -14.01 12.13
C ASP A 37 1.32 -14.92 11.79
N ASP A 38 2.37 -14.41 11.13
CA ASP A 38 3.59 -15.16 10.90
C ASP A 38 4.31 -15.45 12.23
N GLU A 39 4.68 -16.71 12.47
CA GLU A 39 5.35 -17.16 13.70
C GLU A 39 6.67 -16.40 14.00
N ASN A 40 7.41 -16.03 12.95
CA ASN A 40 8.66 -15.27 13.12
C ASN A 40 8.41 -13.82 13.56
N VAL A 41 7.26 -13.26 13.18
CA VAL A 41 6.84 -11.92 13.57
C VAL A 41 6.19 -11.95 14.94
N ARG A 42 5.33 -12.94 15.19
CA ARG A 42 4.60 -13.11 16.46
C ARG A 42 5.52 -13.22 17.67
N SER A 43 6.68 -13.85 17.52
CA SER A 43 7.71 -13.95 18.57
C SER A 43 8.49 -12.63 18.81
N LYS A 44 8.40 -11.67 17.88
CA LYS A 44 9.13 -10.39 17.92
C LYS A 44 8.24 -9.18 18.25
N VAL A 45 6.92 -9.34 18.26
CA VAL A 45 5.94 -8.30 18.61
C VAL A 45 5.21 -8.68 19.89
N SER A 46 4.87 -7.71 20.73
CA SER A 46 4.05 -7.98 21.91
C SER A 46 2.63 -8.41 21.53
N ASP A 47 2.00 -9.26 22.34
CA ASP A 47 0.60 -9.66 22.12
C ASP A 47 -0.34 -8.44 22.06
N SER A 48 -0.08 -7.41 22.88
CA SER A 48 -0.85 -6.16 22.91
C SER A 48 -0.75 -5.40 21.59
N ASP A 49 0.47 -5.21 21.07
CA ASP A 49 0.70 -4.52 19.80
C ASP A 49 0.06 -5.29 18.63
N ARG A 50 0.17 -6.62 18.64
CA ARG A 50 -0.46 -7.49 17.64
C ARG A 50 -1.99 -7.33 17.66
N GLN A 51 -2.60 -7.46 18.83
CA GLN A 51 -4.06 -7.34 18.97
C GLN A 51 -4.55 -5.95 18.57
N MET A 52 -3.82 -4.89 18.92
CA MET A 52 -4.15 -3.52 18.52
C MET A 52 -4.17 -3.35 16.99
N ILE A 53 -3.12 -3.80 16.29
CA ILE A 53 -3.11 -3.70 14.83
C ILE A 53 -4.19 -4.58 14.20
N MET A 54 -4.35 -5.83 14.66
CA MET A 54 -5.39 -6.73 14.14
C MET A 54 -6.79 -6.12 14.28
N GLN A 55 -7.09 -5.53 15.45
CA GLN A 55 -8.34 -4.83 15.68
C GLN A 55 -8.49 -3.66 14.70
N LYS A 56 -7.45 -2.83 14.53
CA LYS A 56 -7.49 -1.69 13.62
C LYS A 56 -7.66 -2.08 12.15
N CYS A 57 -7.02 -3.16 11.71
CA CYS A 57 -7.26 -3.72 10.38
C CYS A 57 -8.69 -4.21 10.22
N ASN A 58 -9.26 -4.89 11.21
CA ASN A 58 -10.66 -5.34 11.17
C ASN A 58 -11.65 -4.16 11.18
N GLU A 59 -11.42 -3.14 12.00
CA GLU A 59 -12.21 -1.90 12.00
C GLU A 59 -12.15 -1.21 10.64
N THR A 60 -10.97 -1.19 10.00
CA THR A 60 -10.78 -0.58 8.68
C THR A 60 -11.49 -1.38 7.58
N ILE A 61 -11.42 -2.71 7.60
CA ILE A 61 -12.17 -3.57 6.67
C ILE A 61 -13.68 -3.36 6.85
N SER A 62 -14.18 -3.36 8.08
CA SER A 62 -15.60 -3.09 8.34
C SER A 62 -16.02 -1.69 7.87
N TRP A 63 -15.14 -0.70 8.00
CA TRP A 63 -15.38 0.63 7.44
C TRP A 63 -15.40 0.60 5.91
N LEU A 64 -14.49 -0.10 5.25
CA LEU A 64 -14.47 -0.27 3.79
C LEU A 64 -15.75 -0.94 3.26
N ASP A 65 -16.27 -1.94 3.97
CA ASP A 65 -17.51 -2.63 3.63
C ASP A 65 -18.73 -1.70 3.71
N GLY A 66 -18.77 -0.83 4.72
CA GLY A 66 -19.84 0.17 4.90
C GLY A 66 -19.71 1.42 4.04
N ASN A 67 -18.52 1.70 3.49
CA ASN A 67 -18.21 2.96 2.82
C ASN A 67 -17.68 2.72 1.38
N GLN A 68 -18.33 1.84 0.62
CA GLN A 68 -17.86 1.44 -0.72
C GLN A 68 -17.81 2.58 -1.76
N THR A 69 -18.48 3.71 -1.49
CA THR A 69 -18.54 4.87 -2.37
C THR A 69 -17.79 6.08 -1.82
N ALA A 70 -17.01 5.93 -0.75
CA ALA A 70 -16.19 7.01 -0.19
C ALA A 70 -15.23 7.59 -1.23
N GLU A 71 -14.86 8.86 -1.07
CA GLU A 71 -13.92 9.53 -1.96
C GLU A 71 -12.49 9.03 -1.75
N LYS A 72 -11.64 9.23 -2.77
CA LYS A 72 -10.22 8.84 -2.73
C LYS A 72 -9.52 9.33 -1.45
N ASP A 73 -9.73 10.59 -1.10
CA ASP A 73 -9.09 11.23 0.05
C ASP A 73 -9.49 10.58 1.39
N GLU A 74 -10.70 10.03 1.49
CA GLU A 74 -11.16 9.33 2.68
C GLU A 74 -10.47 7.97 2.85
N TYR A 75 -10.30 7.23 1.74
CA TYR A 75 -9.52 5.99 1.72
C TYR A 75 -8.05 6.27 2.10
N GLU A 76 -7.44 7.29 1.50
CA GLU A 76 -6.05 7.66 1.82
C GLU A 76 -5.90 8.13 3.27
N TYR A 77 -6.87 8.88 3.80
CA TYR A 77 -6.86 9.29 5.20
C TYR A 77 -6.93 8.08 6.14
N LYS A 78 -7.82 7.12 5.85
CA LYS A 78 -7.90 5.87 6.63
C LYS A 78 -6.63 5.04 6.54
N GLN A 79 -5.99 5.00 5.38
CA GLN A 79 -4.69 4.36 5.21
C GLN A 79 -3.63 5.00 6.12
N LYS A 80 -3.51 6.33 6.11
CA LYS A 80 -2.55 7.06 6.96
C LYS A 80 -2.79 6.84 8.45
N GLU A 81 -4.05 6.78 8.88
CA GLU A 81 -4.39 6.48 10.28
C GLU A 81 -3.93 5.06 10.69
N LEU A 82 -4.11 4.08 9.80
CA LEU A 82 -3.63 2.72 10.05
C LEU A 82 -2.09 2.64 10.04
N GLU A 83 -1.44 3.30 9.08
CA GLU A 83 0.03 3.36 8.97
C GLU A 83 0.68 3.98 10.20
N LYS A 84 0.09 5.02 10.81
CA LYS A 84 0.61 5.62 12.06
C LYS A 84 0.71 4.60 13.20
N ILE A 85 -0.18 3.61 13.23
CA ILE A 85 -0.21 2.57 14.25
C ILE A 85 0.76 1.44 13.86
N CYS A 86 0.80 1.07 12.59
CA CYS A 86 1.63 -0.03 12.09
C CYS A 86 3.12 0.33 12.01
N ASN A 87 3.48 1.54 11.59
CA ASN A 87 4.86 1.96 11.31
C ASN A 87 5.81 1.76 12.51
N PRO A 88 5.47 2.17 13.75
CA PRO A 88 6.35 1.95 14.90
C PRO A 88 6.68 0.47 15.16
N ILE A 89 5.72 -0.41 14.91
CA ILE A 89 5.85 -1.85 15.15
C ILE A 89 6.66 -2.51 14.03
N ILE A 90 6.38 -2.12 12.79
CA ILE A 90 7.13 -2.53 11.61
C ILE A 90 8.61 -2.10 11.73
N THR A 91 8.89 -0.85 12.11
CA THR A 91 10.27 -0.38 12.31
C THR A 91 11.01 -1.21 13.36
N ARG A 92 10.34 -1.59 14.45
CA ARG A 92 10.91 -2.45 15.49
C ARG A 92 11.19 -3.87 14.97
N LEU A 93 10.30 -4.41 14.14
CA LEU A 93 10.48 -5.71 13.48
C LEU A 93 11.72 -5.74 12.57
N TYR A 94 11.90 -4.67 11.78
CA TYR A 94 13.06 -4.50 10.91
C TYR A 94 14.38 -4.42 11.67
N GLN A 95 14.40 -3.64 12.76
CA GLN A 95 15.59 -3.53 13.62
C GLN A 95 15.94 -4.85 14.30
N GLY A 96 14.94 -5.72 14.55
CA GLY A 96 15.11 -7.08 15.05
C GLY A 96 15.47 -8.12 13.98
N GLY A 97 15.86 -7.69 12.77
CA GLY A 97 16.31 -8.58 11.69
C GLY A 97 15.19 -9.44 11.07
N ALA A 98 13.92 -9.01 11.16
CA ALA A 98 12.86 -9.60 10.35
C ALA A 98 12.96 -9.06 8.91
N ALA A 99 12.84 -9.95 7.92
CA ALA A 99 12.81 -9.54 6.51
C ALA A 99 11.58 -8.64 6.23
N PRO A 100 11.66 -7.70 5.26
CA PRO A 100 10.52 -6.88 4.89
C PRO A 100 9.29 -7.70 4.53
N PRO A 101 8.07 -7.24 4.92
CA PRO A 101 6.89 -7.64 4.19
C PRO A 101 7.13 -7.31 2.71
N PRO A 102 6.74 -8.19 1.78
CA PRO A 102 7.14 -8.15 0.36
C PRO A 102 6.77 -6.87 -0.40
N ASN A 103 6.10 -5.89 0.22
CA ASN A 103 5.73 -4.64 -0.42
C ASN A 103 5.91 -3.37 0.44
N ALA A 104 6.74 -3.41 1.49
CA ALA A 104 7.12 -2.19 2.23
C ALA A 104 8.00 -1.20 1.42
N GLY A 105 8.23 -1.48 0.14
CA GLY A 105 9.00 -0.66 -0.80
C GLY A 105 8.18 0.36 -1.60
N GLY A 106 6.89 0.55 -1.29
CA GLY A 106 6.03 1.53 -1.96
C GLY A 106 6.00 2.89 -1.26
N MET A 107 7.13 3.58 -1.12
CA MET A 107 7.13 4.98 -0.66
C MET A 107 7.29 5.92 -1.87
N PRO A 108 6.26 6.69 -2.26
CA PRO A 108 6.42 7.75 -3.24
C PRO A 108 6.87 9.02 -2.52
N GLY A 109 8.14 9.41 -2.72
CA GLY A 109 8.58 10.78 -2.48
C GLY A 109 9.91 10.93 -1.75
N GLY A 110 10.92 11.42 -2.49
CA GLY A 110 11.89 12.36 -1.93
C GLY A 110 13.37 11.97 -1.96
N ALA A 111 14.02 12.28 -3.08
CA ALA A 111 15.38 12.82 -3.20
C ALA A 111 16.61 11.99 -2.72
N GLY A 112 17.29 11.40 -3.71
CA GLY A 112 18.71 11.66 -3.99
C GLY A 112 19.79 10.88 -3.20
N ALA A 113 20.52 10.00 -3.90
CA ALA A 113 21.99 10.10 -4.10
C ALA A 113 22.62 8.80 -4.64
N GLY A 114 23.06 8.84 -5.90
CA GLY A 114 24.37 8.30 -6.31
C GLY A 114 24.50 6.81 -6.67
N PRO A 115 25.56 6.45 -7.42
CA PRO A 115 25.43 5.74 -8.69
C PRO A 115 25.73 4.24 -8.59
N ALA A 116 25.02 3.43 -9.38
CA ALA A 116 25.42 2.05 -9.67
C ALA A 116 26.04 1.99 -11.09
N PRO A 117 27.23 1.39 -11.26
CA PRO A 117 27.91 1.31 -12.54
C PRO A 117 27.42 0.13 -13.39
N GLY A 118 27.28 0.38 -14.69
CA GLY A 118 27.59 -0.54 -15.79
C GLY A 118 26.82 -1.87 -15.90
N GLY A 119 26.05 -2.02 -16.98
CA GLY A 119 25.57 -3.34 -17.41
C GLY A 119 24.59 -3.35 -18.59
N SER A 120 25.14 -3.17 -19.81
CA SER A 120 24.66 -3.77 -21.09
C SER A 120 23.24 -3.47 -21.60
N THR A 121 23.18 -2.57 -22.59
CA THR A 121 22.55 -2.74 -23.92
C THR A 121 21.37 -3.71 -24.05
N GLY A 122 20.17 -3.14 -24.23
CA GLY A 122 19.00 -3.86 -24.75
C GLY A 122 19.09 -4.14 -26.26
N PRO A 123 18.42 -5.17 -26.78
CA PRO A 123 18.18 -5.33 -28.21
C PRO A 123 16.90 -4.60 -28.65
N THR A 124 17.01 -3.97 -29.81
CA THR A 124 16.04 -3.16 -30.51
C THR A 124 14.85 -3.95 -31.04
N ILE A 125 13.70 -3.29 -31.03
CA ILE A 125 12.47 -3.64 -31.76
C ILE A 125 12.77 -3.63 -33.26
N GLU A 126 12.48 -4.72 -33.95
CA GLU A 126 12.26 -4.72 -35.41
C GLU A 126 10.88 -5.32 -35.69
N GLU A 127 10.15 -4.58 -36.51
CA GLU A 127 8.84 -4.90 -37.06
C GLU A 127 8.88 -6.23 -37.81
N VAL A 128 7.87 -7.08 -37.59
CA VAL A 128 7.62 -8.25 -38.43
C VAL A 128 6.30 -8.00 -39.17
N ASP A 129 6.45 -7.68 -40.45
CA ASP A 129 5.52 -8.08 -41.52
C ASP A 129 5.64 -9.61 -41.72
#